data_AF-A0A925N850-F1
#
_entry.id   AF-A0A925N850-F1
#
_cell.length_a   1.000
_cell.length_b   1.000
_cell.length_c   1.000
_cell.angle_alpha   90.00
_cell.angle_beta   90.00
_cell.angle_gamma   90.00
#
_symmetry.space_group_name_H-M   'P 1'
#
loop_
_entity.id
_entity.type
_entity.pdbx_description
1 polymer ?
#
loop_
_entity_poly.entity_id
_entity_poly.type
_entity_poly.pdbx_seq_one_letter_code
_entity_poly.pdbx_strand_id
1 'polypeptide(L)'
;PRRLFALSTRNSERYDRPRYAQGDAFLFGPETRGLPEDVLAAIPASQRLRLPMRPDNRSLNLSNAVAVVVYEAWRQMGFAGS
;
A
#
# COMPACT_ATOMS: atom_id res chain seq x y z
N PRO A 1 11.70 7.94 6.17
CA PRO A 1 11.53 7.58 4.73
C PRO A 1 11.31 8.85 3.91
N ARG A 2 11.66 8.86 2.61
CA ARG A 2 11.43 10.04 1.75
C ARG A 2 9.96 10.22 1.37
N ARG A 3 9.24 9.12 1.18
CA ARG A 3 7.77 9.08 1.00
C ARG A 3 7.19 7.89 1.78
N LEU A 4 5.99 8.05 2.30
CA LEU A 4 5.30 7.05 3.11
C LEU A 4 3.92 6.78 2.52
N PHE A 5 3.72 5.58 2.00
CA PHE A 5 2.44 5.15 1.45
C PHE A 5 1.68 4.33 2.48
N ALA A 6 0.44 4.71 2.80
CA ALA A 6 -0.41 3.94 3.70
C ALA A 6 -1.42 3.10 2.92
N LEU A 7 -1.54 1.84 3.31
CA LEU A 7 -2.47 0.91 2.70
C LEU A 7 -3.70 0.67 3.58
N SER A 8 -4.87 0.86 2.97
CA SER A 8 -6.16 0.56 3.58
C SER A 8 -7.19 0.27 2.49
N THR A 9 -8.14 -0.62 2.78
CA THR A 9 -9.30 -0.87 1.91
C THR A 9 -10.22 0.34 1.78
N ARG A 10 -10.14 1.29 2.72
CA ARG A 10 -10.94 2.53 2.75
C ARG A 10 -10.40 3.64 1.84
N ASN A 11 -9.20 3.47 1.29
CA ASN A 11 -8.56 4.49 0.46
C ASN A 11 -9.09 4.47 -0.98
N SER A 12 -8.81 5.53 -1.74
CA SER A 12 -9.27 5.67 -3.14
C SER A 12 -8.17 5.39 -4.17
N GLU A 13 -6.92 5.74 -3.89
CA GLU A 13 -5.82 5.62 -4.85
C GLU A 13 -5.40 4.15 -5.01
N ARG A 14 -5.17 3.69 -6.25
CA ARG A 14 -4.77 2.30 -6.48
C ARG A 14 -3.26 2.13 -6.29
N TYR A 15 -2.86 1.01 -5.68
CA TYR A 15 -1.46 0.71 -5.41
C TYR A 15 -0.55 0.64 -6.66
N ASP A 16 -1.10 0.45 -7.85
CA ASP A 16 -0.34 0.31 -9.11
C ASP A 16 -0.21 1.62 -9.89
N ARG A 17 -0.67 2.75 -9.33
CA ARG A 17 -0.64 4.07 -9.97
C ARG A 17 0.58 4.91 -9.63
N PRO A 18 1.06 4.96 -8.37
CA PRO A 18 2.27 5.71 -8.05
C PRO A 18 3.49 5.16 -8.80
N ARG A 19 4.41 6.08 -9.13
CA ARG A 19 5.78 5.72 -9.54
C ARG A 19 6.64 5.56 -8.29
N TYR A 20 6.92 4.31 -7.95
CA TYR A 20 7.75 3.98 -6.80
C TYR A 20 9.22 4.29 -7.06
N ALA A 21 9.93 4.58 -5.99
CA ALA A 21 11.34 4.89 -6.00
C ALA A 21 12.04 4.26 -4.78
N GLN A 22 13.35 4.09 -4.90
CA GLN A 22 14.17 3.62 -3.80
C GLN A 22 14.01 4.53 -2.56
N GLY A 23 13.82 3.92 -1.39
CA GLY A 23 13.63 4.63 -0.12
C GLY A 23 12.17 5.04 0.18
N ASP A 24 11.23 4.66 -0.68
CA ASP A 24 9.81 4.66 -0.32
C ASP A 24 9.52 3.63 0.78
N ALA A 25 8.59 3.95 1.66
CA ALA A 25 8.11 3.05 2.71
C ALA A 25 6.61 2.78 2.56
N PHE A 26 6.20 1.57 2.92
CA PHE A 26 4.82 1.13 2.90
C PHE A 26 4.35 0.83 4.32
N LEU A 27 3.29 1.52 4.74
CA LEU A 27 2.67 1.37 6.04
C LEU A 27 1.40 0.53 5.92
N PHE A 28 1.35 -0.56 6.68
CA PHE A 28 0.20 -1.44 6.78
C PHE A 28 -0.31 -1.46 8.22
N GLY A 29 -1.63 -1.48 8.37
CA GLY A 29 -2.26 -1.65 9.68
C GLY A 29 -2.37 -3.13 10.07
N PRO A 30 -2.65 -3.43 11.35
CA PRO A 30 -2.98 -4.78 11.80
C PRO A 30 -4.19 -5.35 11.04
N GLU A 31 -4.21 -6.65 10.79
CA GLU A 31 -5.27 -7.33 10.01
C GLU A 31 -6.69 -7.04 10.51
N THR A 32 -6.86 -7.00 11.84
CA THR A 32 -8.17 -6.90 12.48
C THR A 32 -8.76 -5.50 12.46
N ARG A 33 -7.92 -4.46 12.53
CA ARG A 33 -8.36 -3.07 12.76
C ARG A 33 -7.91 -2.09 11.68
N GLY A 34 -6.92 -2.46 10.87
CA GLY A 34 -6.29 -1.56 9.91
C GLY A 34 -5.58 -0.40 10.59
N LEU A 35 -5.25 0.63 9.79
CA LEU A 35 -4.62 1.84 10.31
C LEU A 35 -5.64 2.73 11.04
N PRO A 36 -5.25 3.35 12.17
CA PRO A 36 -6.03 4.41 12.80
C PRO A 36 -6.31 5.57 11.82
N GLU A 37 -7.46 6.24 11.98
CA GLU A 37 -7.89 7.29 11.07
C GLU A 37 -7.01 8.54 11.13
N ASP A 38 -6.55 8.91 12.31
CA ASP A 38 -5.58 9.98 12.56
C ASP A 38 -4.24 9.73 11.84
N VAL A 39 -3.76 8.48 11.86
CA VAL A 39 -2.56 8.06 11.11
C VAL A 39 -2.78 8.20 9.60
N LEU A 40 -3.94 7.78 9.09
CA LEU A 40 -4.28 7.95 7.67
C LEU A 40 -4.41 9.45 7.32
N ALA A 41 -5.04 10.25 8.18
CA ALA A 41 -5.24 11.68 7.97
C ALA A 41 -3.92 12.46 7.87
N ALA A 42 -2.88 12.03 8.58
CA ALA A 42 -1.54 12.61 8.53
C ALA A 42 -0.79 12.34 7.21
N ILE A 43 -1.26 11.40 6.38
CA ILE A 43 -0.61 11.02 5.12
C ILE A 43 -1.30 11.74 3.95
N PRO A 44 -0.57 12.30 2.97
CA PRO A 44 -1.18 12.93 1.80
C PRO A 44 -2.14 11.99 1.06
N ALA A 45 -3.27 12.50 0.56
CA ALA A 45 -4.29 11.68 -0.10
C ALA A 45 -3.73 10.85 -1.28
N SER A 46 -2.79 11.38 -2.05
CA SER A 46 -2.11 10.69 -3.15
C SER A 46 -1.19 9.54 -2.71
N GLN A 47 -0.90 9.43 -1.41
CA GLN A 47 -0.09 8.36 -0.81
C GLN A 47 -0.95 7.38 0.01
N ARG A 48 -2.28 7.56 0.02
CA ARG A 48 -3.24 6.66 0.66
C ARG A 48 -3.73 5.66 -0.38
N LEU A 49 -3.13 4.47 -0.38
CA LEU A 49 -3.32 3.46 -1.42
C LEU A 49 -4.30 2.36 -0.99
N ARG A 50 -4.89 1.70 -1.97
CA ARG A 50 -5.70 0.48 -1.83
C ARG A 50 -5.27 -0.57 -2.85
N LEU A 51 -5.42 -1.83 -2.47
CA LEU A 51 -5.41 -2.96 -3.39
C LEU A 51 -6.82 -3.13 -3.99
N PRO A 52 -6.97 -3.21 -5.33
CA PRO A 52 -8.26 -3.53 -5.94
C PRO A 52 -8.79 -4.87 -5.44
N MET A 53 -10.05 -4.89 -5.01
CA MET A 53 -10.77 -6.10 -4.65
C MET A 53 -12.15 -6.08 -5.31
N ARG A 54 -12.73 -7.26 -5.57
CA ARG A 54 -14.13 -7.33 -5.99
C ARG A 54 -15.04 -6.88 -4.84
N PRO A 55 -16.21 -6.31 -5.13
CA PRO A 55 -17.23 -6.03 -4.12
C PRO A 55 -17.55 -7.28 -3.28
N ASP A 56 -17.92 -7.07 -2.01
CA ASP A 56 -18.33 -8.11 -1.05
C ASP A 56 -17.28 -9.17 -0.68
N ASN A 57 -16.05 -9.03 -1.16
CA ASN A 57 -14.94 -9.89 -0.75
C ASN A 57 -14.30 -9.41 0.56
N ARG A 58 -13.87 -10.37 1.37
CA ARG A 58 -13.00 -10.11 2.52
C ARG A 58 -11.65 -9.55 2.07
N SER A 59 -11.05 -8.73 2.93
CA SER A 59 -9.68 -8.26 2.76
C SER A 59 -8.69 -9.41 2.59
N LEU A 60 -7.64 -9.17 1.80
CA LEU A 60 -6.51 -10.07 1.71
C LEU A 60 -5.82 -10.21 3.08
N ASN A 61 -5.22 -11.38 3.33
CA ASN A 61 -4.29 -11.56 4.42
C ASN A 61 -3.14 -10.51 4.32
N LEU A 62 -2.63 -10.04 5.46
CA LEU A 62 -1.63 -8.98 5.49
C LEU A 62 -0.35 -9.36 4.71
N SER A 63 0.12 -10.60 4.84
CA SER A 63 1.31 -11.07 4.12
C SER A 63 1.14 -11.01 2.59
N ASN A 64 -0.01 -11.42 2.08
CA ASN A 64 -0.33 -11.34 0.65
C ASN A 64 -0.43 -9.88 0.19
N ALA A 65 -1.05 -9.02 0.99
CA ALA A 65 -1.14 -7.59 0.69
C ALA A 65 0.25 -6.94 0.62
N VAL A 66 1.13 -7.25 1.58
CA VAL A 66 2.53 -6.80 1.58
C VAL A 66 3.26 -7.31 0.35
N ALA A 67 3.17 -8.62 0.05
CA ALA A 67 3.86 -9.24 -1.07
C ALA A 67 3.49 -8.57 -2.40
N VAL A 68 2.19 -8.37 -2.67
CA VAL A 68 1.72 -7.74 -3.91
C VAL A 68 2.29 -6.33 -4.08
N VAL A 69 2.30 -5.53 -3.01
CA VAL A 69 2.73 -4.13 -3.06
C VAL A 69 4.25 -4.04 -3.23
N VAL A 70 5.00 -4.84 -2.48
CA VAL A 70 6.45 -4.88 -2.57
C VAL A 70 6.89 -5.35 -3.95
N TYR A 71 6.27 -6.40 -4.49
CA TYR A 71 6.62 -6.90 -5.82
C TYR A 71 6.24 -5.93 -6.93
N GLU A 72 5.14 -5.19 -6.84
CA GLU A 72 4.84 -4.14 -7.83
C GLU A 72 5.87 -3.01 -7.76
N ALA A 73 6.22 -2.54 -6.56
CA ALA A 73 7.27 -1.53 -6.41
C ALA A 73 8.61 -2.01 -6.96
N TRP A 74 8.99 -3.25 -6.67
CA TRP A 74 10.23 -3.86 -7.17
C TRP A 74 10.20 -4.07 -8.69
N ARG A 75 9.06 -4.46 -9.25
CA ARG A 75 8.84 -4.58 -10.70
C ARG A 75 9.06 -3.24 -11.42
N GLN A 76 8.55 -2.14 -10.86
CA GLN A 76 8.78 -0.80 -11.41
C GLN A 76 10.26 -0.40 -11.40
N MET A 77 11.04 -0.94 -10.46
CA MET A 77 12.49 -0.78 -10.36
C MET A 77 13.26 -1.87 -11.13
N GLY A 78 12.61 -2.59 -12.05
CA GLY A 78 13.22 -3.60 -12.89
C GLY A 78 13.74 -4.83 -12.14
N PHE A 79 13.16 -5.12 -10.97
CA PHE A 79 13.63 -6.18 -10.06
C PHE A 79 15.12 -6.09 -9.74
N ALA A 80 15.67 -4.87 -9.65
CA ALA A 80 17.08 -4.65 -9.39
C ALA A 80 17.60 -5.52 -8.23
N GLY A 81 18.69 -6.25 -8.47
CA GLY A 81 19.31 -7.17 -7.52
C GLY A 81 18.82 -8.63 -7.58
N SER A 82 17.85 -8.95 -8.46
CA SER A 82 17.48 -10.34 -8.80
C SER A 82 18.52 -11.02 -9.67
#